data_AF-A0A0U0W4L2-F1
#
_entry.id   AF-A0A0U0W4L2-F1
#
_cell.length_a   1.000
_cell.length_b   1.000
_cell.length_c   1.000
_cell.angle_alpha   90.00
_cell.angle_beta   90.00
_cell.angle_gamma   90.00
#
_symmetry.space_group_name_H-M   'P 1'
#
loop_
_entity.id
_entity.type
_entity.pdbx_description
1 polymer ?
#
loop_
_entity_poly.entity_id
_entity_poly.type
_entity_poly.pdbx_seq_one_letter_code
_entity_poly.pdbx_strand_id
1 'polypeptide(L)'
;MADTSRPDHLPNLRRDRQPPHPSWLPRQRRGTTPQMIGRYPDFDVLESAGSWDEATRKVVLARLEPPGPLRFFTADEEPCLRAFCDTVLAQDAEPRVPVAEAVDGTLAAGRLDGYQYADMPDDRDTWRLVLRALDETATRHHGTSSFAAAEPATREAIVDQFSKAQLDGGTWERLNVKRAWSVCMRMVLSGFYAHPWAWNEIGFGGPAYPRGFMRLGGPTGPAAVREPFETRGATDEDPVRVAESGEL
;
A
#
# COMPACT_ATOMS: atom_id res chain seq x y z
N MET A 1 8.25 -23.46 11.88
CA MET A 1 7.82 -22.62 13.01
C MET A 1 9.07 -22.12 13.69
N ALA A 2 9.17 -20.81 13.95
CA ALA A 2 10.32 -20.21 14.63
C ALA A 2 10.40 -20.68 16.09
N ASP A 3 11.61 -20.83 16.62
CA ASP A 3 11.88 -21.25 18.00
C ASP A 3 11.72 -20.06 18.95
N THR A 4 10.63 -20.03 19.72
CA THR A 4 10.28 -18.94 20.63
C THR A 4 11.13 -18.90 21.91
N SER A 5 12.05 -19.85 22.11
CA SER A 5 12.97 -19.86 23.25
C SER A 5 14.17 -18.92 23.09
N ARG A 6 14.41 -18.40 21.87
CA ARG A 6 15.54 -17.53 21.54
C ARG A 6 15.10 -16.08 21.41
N PRO A 7 15.80 -15.08 21.99
CA PRO A 7 15.39 -13.67 22.02
C PRO A 7 15.32 -13.00 20.63
N ASP A 8 15.86 -13.67 19.61
CA ASP A 8 15.93 -13.29 18.21
C ASP A 8 14.55 -13.04 17.57
N HIS A 9 13.46 -13.47 18.21
CA HIS A 9 12.09 -13.17 17.80
C HIS A 9 11.73 -11.69 18.01
N LEU A 10 12.24 -11.06 19.08
CA LEU A 10 11.91 -9.69 19.47
C LEU A 10 12.40 -8.66 18.41
N PRO A 11 11.56 -7.75 17.90
CA PRO A 11 11.87 -6.84 16.80
C PRO A 11 13.06 -5.93 17.08
N ASN A 12 13.23 -5.48 18.32
CA ASN A 12 14.39 -4.67 18.74
C ASN A 12 15.68 -5.49 18.89
N LEU A 13 15.59 -6.82 18.94
CA LEU A 13 16.71 -7.76 19.10
C LEU A 13 17.00 -8.55 17.81
N ARG A 14 16.20 -8.37 16.76
CA ARG A 14 16.53 -8.85 15.42
C ARG A 14 17.76 -8.12 14.90
N ARG A 15 18.59 -8.84 14.15
CA ARG A 15 19.84 -8.32 13.60
C ARG A 15 19.62 -7.12 12.66
N ASP A 16 18.43 -7.04 12.04
CA ASP A 16 18.01 -6.01 11.09
C ASP A 16 16.99 -5.00 11.65
N ARG A 17 16.41 -5.26 12.83
CA ARG A 17 15.32 -4.49 13.45
C ARG A 17 14.07 -4.33 12.58
N GLN A 18 13.82 -5.28 11.67
CA GLN A 18 12.66 -5.24 10.78
C GLN A 18 11.51 -6.12 11.32
N PRO A 19 10.24 -5.73 11.07
CA PRO A 19 9.10 -6.58 11.36
C PRO A 19 9.18 -7.90 10.59
N PRO A 20 8.52 -8.98 11.07
CA PRO A 20 8.52 -10.25 10.36
C PRO A 20 7.86 -10.09 9.01
N HIS A 21 8.55 -10.56 7.96
CA HIS A 21 7.96 -10.70 6.64
C HIS A 21 6.64 -11.51 6.77
N PRO A 22 5.55 -11.10 6.10
CA PRO A 22 4.20 -11.67 6.32
C PRO A 22 4.07 -13.15 5.93
N SER A 23 5.14 -13.81 5.48
CA SER A 23 5.19 -15.27 5.18
C SER A 23 4.77 -16.20 6.31
N TRP A 24 4.66 -15.70 7.55
CA TRP A 24 4.09 -16.46 8.67
C TRP A 24 2.56 -16.56 8.61
N LEU A 25 1.89 -15.65 7.90
CA LEU A 25 0.45 -15.70 7.63
C LEU A 25 0.12 -16.85 6.67
N PRO A 26 -1.10 -17.41 6.75
CA PRO A 26 -1.51 -18.45 5.84
C PRO A 26 -1.58 -17.93 4.39
N ARG A 27 -1.35 -18.85 3.46
CA ARG A 27 -1.63 -18.60 2.04
C ARG A 27 -3.14 -18.39 1.83
N GLN A 28 -3.49 -17.42 1.00
CA GLN A 28 -4.86 -17.17 0.56
C GLN A 28 -5.40 -18.38 -0.21
N ARG A 29 -6.58 -18.87 0.21
CA ARG A 29 -7.28 -20.03 -0.38
C ARG A 29 -8.51 -19.63 -1.19
N ARG A 30 -9.18 -18.53 -0.82
CA ARG A 30 -10.32 -17.95 -1.56
C ARG A 30 -10.02 -16.54 -2.02
N GLY A 31 -10.41 -16.19 -3.25
CA GLY A 31 -10.11 -14.88 -3.83
C GLY A 31 -8.61 -14.63 -4.02
N THR A 32 -8.27 -13.36 -4.20
CA THR A 32 -6.89 -12.89 -4.39
C THR A 32 -6.57 -11.82 -3.36
N THR A 33 -5.41 -11.92 -2.74
CA THR A 33 -4.75 -10.87 -1.95
C THR A 33 -3.44 -10.51 -2.61
N PRO A 34 -2.84 -9.35 -2.30
CA PRO A 34 -1.46 -9.09 -2.69
C PRO A 34 -0.57 -10.24 -2.21
N GLN A 35 0.30 -10.74 -3.09
CA GLN A 35 1.26 -11.82 -2.80
C GLN A 35 0.62 -13.17 -2.40
N MET A 36 -0.71 -13.32 -2.50
CA MET A 36 -1.47 -14.51 -2.05
C MET A 36 -1.23 -14.88 -0.58
N ILE A 37 -0.89 -13.89 0.25
CA ILE A 37 -0.74 -14.01 1.70
C ILE A 37 -1.81 -13.13 2.35
N GLY A 38 -2.42 -13.57 3.44
CA GLY A 38 -3.46 -12.77 4.08
C GLY A 38 -3.92 -13.31 5.42
N ARG A 39 -4.38 -12.41 6.30
CA ARG A 39 -4.97 -12.77 7.60
C ARG A 39 -6.30 -13.52 7.45
N TYR A 40 -6.98 -13.38 6.31
CA TYR A 40 -8.30 -13.95 6.05
C TYR A 40 -8.25 -14.94 4.88
N PRO A 41 -7.61 -16.11 5.05
CA PRO A 41 -7.30 -17.01 3.94
C PRO A 41 -8.51 -17.59 3.22
N ASP A 42 -9.66 -17.66 3.89
CA ASP A 42 -10.92 -18.19 3.34
C ASP A 42 -11.92 -17.09 2.96
N PHE A 43 -11.52 -15.82 3.00
CA PHE A 43 -12.40 -14.70 2.70
C PHE A 43 -12.19 -14.19 1.27
N ASP A 44 -13.29 -13.97 0.55
CA ASP A 44 -13.28 -13.27 -0.74
C ASP A 44 -14.44 -12.27 -0.79
N VAL A 45 -14.10 -10.98 -0.78
CA VAL A 45 -15.04 -9.87 -0.85
C VAL A 45 -15.88 -9.90 -2.12
N LEU A 46 -15.41 -10.52 -3.20
CA LEU A 46 -16.15 -10.63 -4.45
C LEU A 46 -17.32 -11.61 -4.37
N GLU A 47 -17.34 -12.53 -3.39
CA GLU A 47 -18.52 -13.35 -3.10
C GLU A 47 -19.72 -12.48 -2.64
N SER A 48 -19.45 -11.26 -2.14
CA SER A 48 -20.47 -10.27 -1.82
C SER A 48 -20.95 -9.43 -3.01
N ALA A 49 -20.39 -9.59 -4.22
CA ALA A 49 -20.71 -8.72 -5.35
C ALA A 49 -22.19 -8.73 -5.75
N GLY A 50 -22.89 -9.84 -5.56
CA GLY A 50 -24.33 -9.96 -5.81
C GLY A 50 -25.21 -9.11 -4.88
N SER A 51 -24.64 -8.60 -3.80
CA SER A 51 -25.36 -7.77 -2.84
C SER A 51 -25.24 -6.27 -3.08
N TRP A 52 -24.21 -5.83 -3.80
CA TRP A 52 -24.00 -4.41 -4.08
C TRP A 52 -24.99 -3.92 -5.11
N ASP A 53 -25.28 -2.62 -5.07
CA ASP A 53 -26.03 -2.00 -6.16
C ASP A 53 -25.24 -2.08 -7.49
N GLU A 54 -25.95 -1.84 -8.59
CA GLU A 54 -25.35 -1.98 -9.92
C GLU A 54 -24.18 -1.02 -10.15
N ALA A 55 -24.29 0.23 -9.68
CA ALA A 55 -23.28 1.25 -9.86
C ALA A 55 -21.97 0.90 -9.12
N THR A 56 -22.08 0.50 -7.86
CA THR A 56 -20.96 0.06 -7.02
C THR A 56 -20.33 -1.19 -7.60
N ARG A 57 -21.13 -2.20 -7.95
CA ARG A 57 -20.62 -3.44 -8.55
C ARG A 57 -19.85 -3.15 -9.83
N LYS A 58 -20.35 -2.27 -10.70
CA LYS A 58 -19.67 -1.87 -11.93
C LYS A 58 -18.31 -1.21 -11.64
N VAL A 59 -18.24 -0.28 -10.68
CA VAL A 59 -17.00 0.40 -10.32
C VAL A 59 -15.97 -0.55 -9.71
N VAL A 60 -16.42 -1.45 -8.82
CA VAL A 60 -15.53 -2.41 -8.15
C VAL A 60 -14.98 -3.43 -9.15
N LEU A 61 -15.82 -4.03 -9.99
CA LEU A 61 -15.38 -5.01 -10.98
C LEU A 61 -14.45 -4.40 -12.04
N ALA A 62 -14.67 -3.14 -12.43
CA ALA A 62 -13.77 -2.45 -13.36
C ALA A 62 -12.33 -2.30 -12.85
N ARG A 63 -12.10 -2.38 -11.53
CA ARG A 63 -10.74 -2.34 -10.94
C ARG A 63 -9.97 -3.66 -11.12
N LEU A 64 -10.69 -4.76 -11.37
CA LEU A 64 -10.10 -6.09 -11.58
C LEU A 64 -9.68 -6.33 -13.04
N GLU A 65 -10.16 -5.49 -13.96
CA GLU A 65 -9.76 -5.56 -15.35
C GLU A 65 -8.26 -5.26 -15.49
N PRO A 66 -7.53 -5.96 -16.38
CA PRO A 66 -6.12 -5.67 -16.63
C PRO A 66 -5.93 -4.19 -16.96
N PRO A 67 -5.03 -3.48 -16.26
CA PRO A 67 -4.87 -2.06 -16.50
C PRO A 67 -4.25 -1.81 -17.88
N GLY A 68 -4.68 -0.72 -18.52
CA GLY A 68 -4.07 -0.22 -19.76
C GLY A 68 -2.72 0.47 -19.52
N PRO A 69 -2.04 0.94 -20.58
CA PRO A 69 -0.79 1.69 -20.43
C PRO A 69 -1.00 3.00 -19.66
N LEU A 70 0.07 3.49 -19.01
CA LEU A 70 0.08 4.79 -18.35
C LEU A 70 -0.22 5.92 -19.35
N ARG A 71 -0.97 6.93 -18.90
CA ARG A 71 -1.45 8.05 -19.73
C ARG A 71 -0.91 9.40 -19.29
N PHE A 72 -0.49 9.54 -18.03
CA PHE A 72 0.06 10.76 -17.46
C PHE A 72 1.58 10.70 -17.36
N PHE A 73 2.12 9.60 -16.85
CA PHE A 73 3.56 9.39 -16.74
C PHE A 73 4.15 8.90 -18.06
N THR A 74 5.40 9.28 -18.30
CA THR A 74 6.17 8.85 -19.46
C THR A 74 6.77 7.46 -19.26
N ALA A 75 7.23 6.84 -20.34
CA ALA A 75 7.95 5.57 -20.30
C ALA A 75 9.25 5.65 -19.45
N ASP A 76 9.87 6.83 -19.36
CA ASP A 76 11.07 7.04 -18.54
C ASP A 76 10.73 7.17 -17.05
N GLU A 77 9.55 7.68 -16.70
CA GLU A 77 9.08 7.85 -15.31
C GLU A 77 8.47 6.56 -14.74
N GLU A 78 7.90 5.71 -15.61
CA GLU A 78 7.19 4.49 -15.23
C GLU A 78 7.99 3.56 -14.30
N PRO A 79 9.27 3.23 -14.57
CA PRO A 79 10.03 2.33 -13.70
C PRO A 79 10.16 2.87 -12.27
N CYS A 80 10.42 4.17 -12.12
CA CYS A 80 10.56 4.82 -10.83
C CYS A 80 9.23 4.85 -10.08
N LEU A 81 8.13 5.17 -10.78
CA LEU A 81 6.77 5.15 -10.21
C LEU A 81 6.40 3.78 -9.65
N ARG A 82 6.59 2.72 -10.45
CA ARG A 82 6.27 1.34 -10.05
C ARG A 82 7.10 0.93 -8.84
N ALA A 83 8.42 1.12 -8.92
CA ALA A 83 9.32 0.81 -7.82
C ALA A 83 8.95 1.56 -6.53
N PHE A 84 8.60 2.85 -6.64
CA PHE A 84 8.17 3.65 -5.49
C PHE A 84 6.89 3.10 -4.87
N CYS A 85 5.85 2.88 -5.68
CA CYS A 85 4.57 2.33 -5.22
C CYS A 85 4.73 0.95 -4.57
N ASP A 86 5.50 0.06 -5.18
CA ASP A 86 5.72 -1.28 -4.65
C ASP A 86 6.52 -1.25 -3.34
N THR A 87 7.55 -0.40 -3.23
CA THR A 87 8.33 -0.26 -1.99
C THR A 87 7.50 0.32 -0.85
N VAL A 88 6.71 1.39 -1.06
CA VAL A 88 5.93 2.00 0.03
C VAL A 88 4.74 1.14 0.48
N LEU A 89 4.33 0.16 -0.32
CA LEU A 89 3.22 -0.76 -0.04
C LEU A 89 3.69 -2.19 0.29
N ALA A 90 5.01 -2.42 0.36
CA ALA A 90 5.60 -3.75 0.57
C ALA A 90 5.07 -4.81 -0.42
N GLN A 91 4.91 -4.45 -1.69
CA GLN A 91 4.47 -5.36 -2.74
C GLN A 91 5.68 -6.09 -3.36
N ASP A 92 6.23 -7.06 -2.63
CA ASP A 92 7.51 -7.67 -3.00
C ASP A 92 7.37 -8.70 -4.13
N ALA A 93 6.23 -9.36 -4.24
CA ALA A 93 5.95 -10.39 -5.24
C ALA A 93 4.56 -10.24 -5.88
N GLU A 94 4.36 -10.94 -6.99
CA GLU A 94 3.04 -11.05 -7.62
C GLU A 94 2.11 -11.99 -6.82
N PRO A 95 0.78 -11.76 -6.85
CA PRO A 95 0.10 -10.67 -7.53
C PRO A 95 0.21 -9.33 -6.77
N ARG A 96 0.40 -8.22 -7.50
CA ARG A 96 0.43 -6.86 -6.94
C ARG A 96 -0.82 -6.07 -7.31
N VAL A 97 -1.30 -5.24 -6.39
CA VAL A 97 -2.29 -4.20 -6.72
C VAL A 97 -1.66 -3.21 -7.70
N PRO A 98 -2.33 -2.89 -8.83
CA PRO A 98 -1.81 -1.96 -9.85
C PRO A 98 -1.92 -0.50 -9.40
N VAL A 99 -1.17 -0.13 -8.36
CA VAL A 99 -1.27 1.21 -7.73
C VAL A 99 -0.65 2.28 -8.63
N ALA A 100 0.42 1.97 -9.36
CA ALA A 100 1.00 2.90 -10.33
C ALA A 100 -0.05 3.38 -11.34
N GLU A 101 -0.88 2.46 -11.84
CA GLU A 101 -1.95 2.75 -12.78
C GLU A 101 -3.13 3.49 -12.13
N ALA A 102 -3.42 3.23 -10.86
CA ALA A 102 -4.43 3.99 -10.11
C ALA A 102 -3.99 5.46 -9.90
N VAL A 103 -2.72 5.68 -9.56
CA VAL A 103 -2.13 7.03 -9.43
C VAL A 103 -2.13 7.74 -10.79
N ASP A 104 -1.61 7.10 -11.83
CA ASP A 104 -1.59 7.62 -13.19
C ASP A 104 -3.00 8.00 -13.67
N GLY A 105 -3.96 7.09 -13.50
CA GLY A 105 -5.34 7.31 -13.90
C GLY A 105 -6.00 8.49 -13.18
N THR A 106 -5.64 8.72 -11.92
CA THR A 106 -6.11 9.87 -11.12
C THR A 106 -5.54 11.18 -11.63
N LEU A 107 -4.22 11.23 -11.86
CA LEU A 107 -3.52 12.41 -12.38
C LEU A 107 -3.94 12.74 -13.82
N ALA A 108 -4.05 11.74 -14.68
CA ALA A 108 -4.50 11.89 -16.07
C ALA A 108 -5.94 12.40 -16.17
N ALA A 109 -6.80 12.03 -15.22
CA ALA A 109 -8.19 12.47 -15.18
C ALA A 109 -8.39 13.83 -14.49
N GLY A 110 -7.33 14.40 -13.88
CA GLY A 110 -7.44 15.64 -13.09
C GLY A 110 -8.33 15.50 -11.85
N ARG A 111 -8.53 14.29 -11.33
CA ARG A 111 -9.36 14.02 -10.14
C ARG A 111 -8.53 14.20 -8.88
N LEU A 112 -8.02 15.43 -8.70
CA LEU A 112 -7.19 15.82 -7.57
C LEU A 112 -8.07 16.14 -6.34
N ASP A 113 -7.42 16.44 -5.22
CA ASP A 113 -8.07 16.66 -3.92
C ASP A 113 -8.87 17.95 -3.79
N GLY A 114 -8.75 18.88 -4.75
CA GLY A 114 -9.41 20.17 -4.69
C GLY A 114 -8.75 21.18 -3.74
N TYR A 115 -7.59 20.88 -3.16
CA TYR A 115 -6.74 21.84 -2.45
C TYR A 115 -5.27 21.64 -2.80
N GLN A 116 -4.45 22.66 -2.55
CA GLN A 116 -3.01 22.65 -2.73
C GLN A 116 -2.34 23.39 -1.55
N TYR A 117 -1.20 22.89 -1.07
CA TYR A 117 -0.43 23.63 -0.08
C TYR A 117 0.21 24.88 -0.72
N ALA A 118 0.20 26.00 0.00
CA ALA A 118 0.67 27.29 -0.54
C ALA A 118 2.17 27.32 -0.94
N ASP A 119 3.00 26.44 -0.38
CA ASP A 119 4.43 26.32 -0.66
C ASP A 119 4.77 25.12 -1.56
N MET A 120 3.77 24.47 -2.14
CA MET A 120 3.95 23.31 -3.01
C MET A 120 3.53 23.64 -4.45
N PRO A 121 4.12 22.98 -5.46
CA PRO A 121 3.55 22.91 -6.80
C PRO A 121 2.17 22.22 -6.84
N ASP A 122 1.51 22.22 -8.00
CA ASP A 122 0.36 21.34 -8.27
C ASP A 122 0.74 19.87 -8.06
N ASP A 123 -0.21 19.02 -7.70
CA ASP A 123 0.03 17.58 -7.44
C ASP A 123 0.74 16.89 -8.62
N ARG A 124 0.40 17.24 -9.87
CA ARG A 124 1.02 16.65 -11.08
C ARG A 124 2.49 16.99 -11.18
N ASP A 125 2.84 18.25 -10.93
CA ASP A 125 4.24 18.69 -10.93
C ASP A 125 5.00 18.11 -9.73
N THR A 126 4.34 18.02 -8.58
CA THR A 126 4.89 17.39 -7.37
C THR A 126 5.29 15.94 -7.67
N TRP A 127 4.41 15.14 -8.29
CA TRP A 127 4.72 13.76 -8.66
C TRP A 127 5.94 13.65 -9.58
N ARG A 128 6.00 14.46 -10.64
CA ARG A 128 7.16 14.46 -11.56
C ARG A 128 8.46 14.86 -10.87
N LEU A 129 8.40 15.86 -9.99
CA LEU A 129 9.56 16.30 -9.21
C LEU A 129 10.01 15.23 -8.21
N VAL A 130 9.09 14.53 -7.56
CA VAL A 130 9.39 13.43 -6.63
C VAL A 130 10.09 12.28 -7.37
N LEU A 131 9.56 11.80 -8.50
CA LEU A 131 10.19 10.69 -9.24
C LEU A 131 11.61 11.05 -9.70
N ARG A 132 11.78 12.26 -10.24
CA ARG A 132 13.11 12.77 -10.60
C ARG A 132 14.04 12.83 -9.38
N ALA A 133 13.55 13.35 -8.27
CA ALA A 133 14.36 13.52 -7.06
C ALA A 133 14.76 12.17 -6.44
N LEU A 134 13.90 11.15 -6.52
CA LEU A 134 14.23 9.77 -6.13
C LEU A 134 15.36 9.19 -7.00
N ASP A 135 15.30 9.34 -8.32
CA ASP A 135 16.36 8.90 -9.23
C ASP A 135 17.68 9.65 -8.99
N GLU A 136 17.61 10.96 -8.76
CA GLU A 136 18.77 11.77 -8.36
C GLU A 136 19.37 11.29 -7.03
N THR A 137 18.54 11.00 -6.03
CA THR A 137 19.00 10.51 -4.73
C THR A 137 19.69 9.15 -4.88
N ALA A 138 19.09 8.22 -5.62
CA ALA A 138 19.65 6.90 -5.88
C ALA A 138 21.02 7.00 -6.59
N THR A 139 21.11 7.88 -7.59
CA THR A 139 22.35 8.09 -8.34
C THR A 139 23.45 8.73 -7.49
N ARG A 140 23.14 9.84 -6.80
CA ARG A 140 24.16 10.64 -6.09
C ARG A 140 24.61 10.00 -4.78
N HIS A 141 23.70 9.40 -4.01
CA HIS A 141 24.01 8.90 -2.66
C HIS A 141 24.27 7.40 -2.62
N HIS A 142 23.78 6.63 -3.60
CA HIS A 142 23.89 5.18 -3.61
C HIS A 142 24.62 4.62 -4.85
N GLY A 143 25.00 5.46 -5.82
CA GLY A 143 25.76 5.05 -6.99
C GLY A 143 25.01 4.11 -7.94
N THR A 144 23.68 4.08 -7.86
CA THR A 144 22.82 3.27 -8.75
C THR A 144 22.43 4.08 -9.99
N SER A 145 21.98 3.42 -11.07
CA SER A 145 21.60 4.13 -12.30
C SER A 145 20.24 4.83 -12.20
N SER A 146 19.37 4.40 -11.30
CA SER A 146 18.05 4.96 -11.00
C SER A 146 17.55 4.40 -9.66
N PHE A 147 16.44 4.95 -9.15
CA PHE A 147 15.74 4.40 -7.99
C PHE A 147 15.20 2.99 -8.29
N ALA A 148 14.62 2.80 -9.47
CA ALA A 148 14.08 1.51 -9.90
C ALA A 148 15.16 0.42 -10.06
N ALA A 149 16.38 0.81 -10.42
CA ALA A 149 17.51 -0.12 -10.56
C ALA A 149 18.21 -0.43 -9.23
N ALA A 150 17.91 0.30 -8.15
CA ALA A 150 18.50 0.06 -6.84
C ALA A 150 18.02 -1.27 -6.24
N GLU A 151 18.85 -1.91 -5.41
CA GLU A 151 18.46 -3.08 -4.62
C GLU A 151 17.31 -2.73 -3.64
N PRO A 152 16.44 -3.68 -3.26
CA PRO A 152 15.27 -3.41 -2.40
C PRO A 152 15.61 -2.64 -1.12
N ALA A 153 16.64 -3.07 -0.39
CA ALA A 153 17.10 -2.40 0.83
C ALA A 153 17.52 -0.93 0.61
N THR A 154 18.03 -0.59 -0.58
CA THR A 154 18.37 0.80 -0.91
C THR A 154 17.11 1.62 -1.18
N ARG A 155 16.12 1.06 -1.89
CA ARG A 155 14.84 1.72 -2.13
C ARG A 155 14.11 2.00 -0.81
N GLU A 156 14.08 1.00 0.07
CA GLU A 156 13.52 1.12 1.43
C GLU A 156 14.22 2.23 2.23
N ALA A 157 15.56 2.27 2.21
CA ALA A 157 16.32 3.30 2.92
C ALA A 157 16.05 4.72 2.41
N ILE A 158 15.87 4.89 1.09
CA ILE A 158 15.51 6.18 0.48
C ILE A 158 14.06 6.56 0.85
N VAL A 159 13.13 5.61 0.76
CA VAL A 159 11.72 5.81 1.13
C VAL A 159 11.58 6.14 2.62
N ASP A 160 12.34 5.50 3.50
CA ASP A 160 12.37 5.80 4.93
C ASP A 160 12.82 7.24 5.18
N GLN A 161 13.91 7.69 4.54
CA GLN A 161 14.35 9.08 4.60
C GLN A 161 13.31 10.05 4.04
N PHE A 162 12.63 9.69 2.93
CA PHE A 162 11.56 10.51 2.36
C PHE A 162 10.39 10.68 3.33
N SER A 163 9.95 9.58 3.96
CA SER A 163 8.86 9.57 4.94
C SER A 163 9.14 10.44 6.17
N LYS A 164 10.43 10.58 6.53
CA LYS A 164 10.92 11.39 7.65
C LYS A 164 11.28 12.82 7.23
N ALA A 165 11.07 13.18 5.97
CA ALA A 165 11.47 14.46 5.38
C ALA A 165 12.96 14.78 5.55
N GLN A 166 13.81 13.77 5.38
CA GLN A 166 15.27 13.85 5.54
C GLN A 166 16.04 13.88 4.21
N LEU A 167 15.33 13.86 3.08
CA LEU A 167 15.96 14.03 1.77
C LEU A 167 16.21 15.51 1.48
N ASP A 168 17.37 15.82 0.89
CA ASP A 168 17.78 17.17 0.54
C ASP A 168 18.59 17.21 -0.77
N GLY A 169 18.85 18.42 -1.26
CA GLY A 169 19.67 18.67 -2.44
C GLY A 169 18.98 18.45 -3.78
N GLY A 170 19.45 19.16 -4.81
CA GLY A 170 18.98 19.01 -6.19
C GLY A 170 17.48 19.28 -6.33
N THR A 171 16.73 18.35 -6.94
CA THR A 171 15.30 18.54 -7.13
C THR A 171 14.50 18.66 -5.82
N TRP A 172 14.99 18.10 -4.70
CA TRP A 172 14.32 18.22 -3.39
C TRP A 172 14.23 19.67 -2.90
N GLU A 173 15.14 20.56 -3.29
CA GLU A 173 15.12 21.98 -2.92
C GLU A 173 13.91 22.74 -3.49
N ARG A 174 13.22 22.15 -4.47
CA ARG A 174 12.04 22.72 -5.13
C ARG A 174 10.73 22.27 -4.46
N LEU A 175 10.81 21.44 -3.42
CA LEU A 175 9.66 20.82 -2.76
C LEU A 175 9.76 21.00 -1.25
N ASN A 176 8.60 21.19 -0.61
CA ASN A 176 8.49 20.86 0.81
C ASN A 176 8.41 19.32 0.94
N VAL A 177 9.52 18.67 1.28
CA VAL A 177 9.65 17.20 1.28
C VAL A 177 8.59 16.49 2.13
N LYS A 178 8.27 17.04 3.32
CA LYS A 178 7.22 16.50 4.19
C LYS A 178 5.84 16.52 3.52
N ARG A 179 5.53 17.62 2.82
CA ARG A 179 4.26 17.77 2.10
C ARG A 179 4.24 16.95 0.82
N ALA A 180 5.36 16.82 0.12
CA ALA A 180 5.51 15.94 -1.04
C ALA A 180 5.20 14.48 -0.68
N TRP A 181 5.74 13.98 0.44
CA TRP A 181 5.40 12.65 0.97
C TRP A 181 3.88 12.49 1.18
N SER A 182 3.25 13.50 1.78
CA SER A 182 1.80 13.49 2.05
C SER A 182 0.96 13.48 0.76
N VAL A 183 1.36 14.24 -0.26
CA VAL A 183 0.72 14.26 -1.59
C VAL A 183 0.82 12.89 -2.26
N CYS A 184 2.01 12.29 -2.29
CA CYS A 184 2.21 10.98 -2.89
C CYS A 184 1.42 9.88 -2.16
N MET A 185 1.60 9.76 -0.84
CA MET A 185 1.00 8.68 -0.06
C MET A 185 -0.53 8.72 -0.06
N ARG A 186 -1.13 9.90 -0.15
CA ARG A 186 -2.59 10.00 -0.28
C ARG A 186 -3.12 9.26 -1.52
N MET A 187 -2.50 9.48 -2.68
CA MET A 187 -2.94 8.83 -3.93
C MET A 187 -2.58 7.34 -3.93
N VAL A 188 -1.39 6.98 -3.43
CA VAL A 188 -0.94 5.59 -3.28
C VAL A 188 -1.91 4.80 -2.40
N LEU A 189 -2.22 5.28 -1.20
CA LEU A 189 -3.11 4.61 -0.26
C LEU A 189 -4.55 4.58 -0.78
N SER A 190 -5.01 5.65 -1.42
CA SER A 190 -6.33 5.68 -2.07
C SER A 190 -6.45 4.62 -3.17
N GLY A 191 -5.41 4.48 -4.01
CA GLY A 191 -5.35 3.45 -5.05
C GLY A 191 -5.33 2.04 -4.48
N PHE A 192 -4.45 1.80 -3.50
CA PHE A 192 -4.29 0.49 -2.87
C PHE A 192 -5.58 0.02 -2.16
N TYR A 193 -6.10 0.83 -1.23
CA TYR A 193 -7.28 0.48 -0.45
C TYR A 193 -8.61 0.65 -1.21
N ALA A 194 -8.59 1.09 -2.47
CA ALA A 194 -9.74 0.98 -3.36
C ALA A 194 -9.83 -0.41 -4.03
N HIS A 195 -8.76 -1.21 -4.03
CA HIS A 195 -8.71 -2.47 -4.77
C HIS A 195 -9.27 -3.65 -3.94
N PRO A 196 -10.12 -4.52 -4.52
CA PRO A 196 -10.69 -5.68 -3.81
C PRO A 196 -9.65 -6.63 -3.20
N TRP A 197 -8.46 -6.72 -3.79
CA TRP A 197 -7.39 -7.58 -3.24
C TRP A 197 -6.90 -7.09 -1.88
N ALA A 198 -6.74 -5.77 -1.71
CA ALA A 198 -6.40 -5.19 -0.41
C ALA A 198 -7.54 -5.39 0.61
N TRP A 199 -8.80 -5.42 0.15
CA TRP A 199 -9.95 -5.71 1.02
C TRP A 199 -9.91 -7.15 1.55
N ASN A 200 -9.54 -8.10 0.70
CA ASN A 200 -9.34 -9.48 1.12
C ASN A 200 -8.21 -9.61 2.16
N GLU A 201 -7.12 -8.86 1.98
CA GLU A 201 -5.97 -8.86 2.87
C GLU A 201 -6.35 -8.40 4.29
N ILE A 202 -7.13 -7.32 4.38
CA ILE A 202 -7.54 -6.71 5.66
C ILE A 202 -8.90 -7.23 6.18
N GLY A 203 -9.57 -8.12 5.43
CA GLY A 203 -10.89 -8.66 5.79
C GLY A 203 -12.03 -7.64 5.72
N PHE A 204 -11.90 -6.60 4.88
CA PHE A 204 -12.95 -5.60 4.70
C PHE A 204 -14.13 -6.19 3.92
N GLY A 205 -15.34 -6.10 4.50
CA GLY A 205 -16.59 -6.64 3.93
C GLY A 205 -17.09 -5.99 2.62
N GLY A 206 -16.33 -5.03 2.09
CA GLY A 206 -16.69 -4.27 0.90
C GLY A 206 -17.70 -3.15 1.18
N PRO A 207 -18.18 -2.48 0.12
CA PRO A 207 -19.14 -1.38 0.25
C PRO A 207 -20.44 -1.80 0.96
N ALA A 208 -20.92 -0.93 1.85
CA ALA A 208 -22.08 -1.22 2.67
C ALA A 208 -23.39 -1.20 1.88
N TYR A 209 -23.56 -0.29 0.91
CA TYR A 209 -24.84 -0.09 0.25
C TYR A 209 -25.17 -1.25 -0.73
N PRO A 210 -26.43 -1.74 -0.74
CA PRO A 210 -27.60 -1.32 0.03
C PRO A 210 -27.78 -2.02 1.39
N ARG A 211 -26.98 -3.06 1.70
CA ARG A 211 -27.16 -3.89 2.90
C ARG A 211 -26.97 -3.12 4.23
N GLY A 212 -26.06 -2.16 4.25
CA GLY A 212 -25.59 -1.47 5.45
C GLY A 212 -24.63 -2.31 6.30
N PHE A 213 -24.02 -1.66 7.30
CA PHE A 213 -23.39 -2.33 8.45
C PHE A 213 -24.40 -2.30 9.61
N MET A 214 -24.77 -3.47 10.13
CA MET A 214 -25.84 -3.66 11.12
C MET A 214 -25.32 -3.73 12.55
N ARG A 215 -24.05 -4.12 12.75
CA ARG A 215 -23.46 -4.30 14.07
C ARG A 215 -22.83 -3.01 14.58
N LEU A 216 -23.38 -2.52 15.69
CA LEU A 216 -22.83 -1.40 16.45
C LEU A 216 -22.00 -1.98 17.59
N GLY A 217 -20.67 -1.96 17.43
CA GLY A 217 -19.74 -2.56 18.40
C GLY A 217 -18.26 -2.28 18.11
N GLY A 218 -17.95 -1.83 16.88
CA GLY A 218 -16.59 -1.59 16.43
C GLY A 218 -15.80 -2.88 16.19
N PRO A 219 -14.60 -2.79 15.59
CA PRO A 219 -13.81 -3.97 15.20
C PRO A 219 -13.11 -4.66 16.38
N THR A 220 -13.04 -4.03 17.56
CA THR A 220 -12.22 -4.48 18.69
C THR A 220 -12.90 -4.26 20.04
N GLY A 221 -12.62 -5.13 21.01
CA GLY A 221 -13.09 -5.02 22.39
C GLY A 221 -14.20 -6.00 22.75
N PRO A 222 -14.66 -6.02 24.02
CA PRO A 222 -15.63 -7.00 24.51
C PRO A 222 -17.03 -6.83 23.89
N ALA A 223 -17.31 -5.67 23.29
CA ALA A 223 -18.55 -5.37 22.57
C ALA A 223 -18.40 -5.52 21.04
N ALA A 224 -17.25 -5.98 20.53
CA ALA A 224 -17.06 -6.19 19.11
C ALA A 224 -17.97 -7.31 18.62
N VAL A 225 -18.76 -7.02 17.59
CA VAL A 225 -19.68 -7.98 16.98
C VAL A 225 -19.44 -7.98 15.48
N ARG A 226 -19.25 -9.17 14.92
CA ARG A 226 -19.04 -9.34 13.48
C ARG A 226 -20.34 -9.29 12.70
N GLU A 227 -20.27 -8.72 11.51
CA GLU A 227 -21.33 -8.86 10.53
C GLU A 227 -21.48 -10.34 10.10
N PRO A 228 -22.67 -10.80 9.67
CA PRO A 228 -22.86 -12.17 9.21
C PRO A 228 -21.95 -12.58 8.04
N PHE A 229 -21.44 -11.59 7.29
CA PHE A 229 -20.55 -11.76 6.14
C PHE A 229 -19.07 -11.50 6.46
N GLU A 230 -18.74 -11.10 7.70
CA GLU A 230 -17.36 -10.97 8.14
C GLU A 230 -16.80 -12.33 8.58
N THR A 231 -15.56 -12.60 8.20
CA THR A 231 -14.85 -13.82 8.57
C THR A 231 -13.89 -13.53 9.72
N ARG A 232 -13.69 -14.50 10.63
CA ARG A 232 -12.62 -14.37 11.63
C ARG A 232 -11.27 -14.56 10.96
N GLY A 233 -10.31 -13.68 11.26
CA GLY A 233 -8.94 -13.85 10.81
C GLY A 233 -8.35 -15.16 11.34
N ALA A 234 -7.36 -15.71 10.64
CA ALA A 234 -6.64 -16.91 11.08
C ALA A 234 -5.82 -16.69 12.37
N THR A 235 -5.50 -15.42 12.66
CA THR A 235 -4.77 -14.95 13.85
C THR A 235 -5.53 -13.80 14.50
N ASP A 236 -5.49 -13.72 15.83
CA ASP A 236 -5.95 -12.57 16.63
C ASP A 236 -4.79 -11.64 17.03
N GLU A 237 -3.57 -12.03 16.68
CA GLU A 237 -2.33 -11.30 16.87
C GLU A 237 -2.43 -9.92 16.21
N ASP A 238 -2.07 -8.90 16.99
CA ASP A 238 -2.02 -7.52 16.52
C ASP A 238 -0.72 -7.35 15.72
N PRO A 239 -0.77 -7.03 14.42
CA PRO A 239 0.43 -6.96 13.58
C PRO A 239 1.43 -5.89 14.05
N VAL A 240 0.98 -4.82 14.71
CA VAL A 240 1.85 -3.80 15.30
C VAL A 240 2.51 -4.38 16.55
N ARG A 241 1.74 -5.08 17.39
CA ARG A 241 2.32 -5.75 18.55
C ARG A 241 3.19 -6.92 18.16
N VAL A 242 2.89 -7.71 17.14
CA VAL A 242 3.76 -8.74 16.56
C VAL A 242 5.05 -8.09 16.03
N ALA A 243 4.95 -6.92 15.43
CA ALA A 243 6.08 -6.09 15.05
C ALA A 243 6.80 -5.40 16.22
N GLU A 244 6.28 -5.47 17.47
CA GLU A 244 6.94 -5.01 18.71
C GLU A 244 7.34 -6.14 19.68
N SER A 245 6.66 -7.29 19.62
CA SER A 245 6.74 -8.47 20.50
C SER A 245 7.39 -9.66 19.81
N GLY A 246 7.47 -9.64 18.48
CA GLY A 246 8.25 -10.61 17.73
C GLY A 246 7.57 -11.94 17.50
N GLU A 247 6.25 -12.02 17.65
CA GLU A 247 5.53 -13.28 17.55
C GLU A 247 5.44 -13.77 16.09
N LEU A 248 6.24 -14.82 15.82
CA LEU A 248 6.35 -15.71 14.65
C LEU A 248 7.38 -15.34 13.57
#